data_AF-A0A1G4EHZ8-F1
#
_entry.id   AF-A0A1G4EHZ8-F1
#
_cell.length_a   1.000
_cell.length_b   1.000
_cell.length_c   1.000
_cell.angle_alpha   90.00
_cell.angle_beta   90.00
_cell.angle_gamma   90.00
#
_symmetry.space_group_name_H-M   'P 1'
#
loop_
_entity.id
_entity.type
_entity.pdbx_description
1 polymer ?
#
loop_
_entity_poly.entity_id
_entity_poly.type
_entity_poly.pdbx_seq_one_letter_code
_entity_poly.pdbx_strand_id
1 'polypeptide(L)'
;MSEINEDEQLPRKFDKSLDNTAPTSILNNLRSYPASFSFVEKDEIKNILAKLARNIELIDSEYPENYDKRCRDINYWLNEKIATCKTNYKKDISSEATVVFNDIKWKKRNGGKVCLRNPYIYSSENAELMKELDDYCEIRDNNKCNILKDNNDCLKCNKYIEEKKQYFTRRMQGIKSQTNCKWDKYTIHCDCTLNNMDHTFPKISCKELSEKEESQEFEPVIKMYSPLEIGFFIIVFFILFYFFILFLEKFTPVGSIMSRFKRRKYDLKRNIEREADDRYSLYHSDTLPSDSENKSYYIEYARPYK
;
A
#
# COMPACT_ATOMS: atom_id res chain seq x y z
N MET A 1 10.10 34.73 3.28
CA MET A 1 9.63 33.35 3.58
C MET A 1 9.80 32.55 2.31
N SER A 2 10.48 31.41 2.34
CA SER A 2 10.70 30.60 1.13
C SER A 2 9.38 29.96 0.69
N GLU A 3 9.07 30.02 -0.60
CA GLU A 3 7.84 29.47 -1.18
C GLU A 3 8.05 28.01 -1.62
N ILE A 4 6.97 27.27 -1.82
CA ILE A 4 7.05 25.93 -2.44
C ILE A 4 7.27 26.15 -3.93
N ASN A 5 8.50 25.90 -4.40
CA ASN A 5 8.80 25.92 -5.83
C ASN A 5 8.31 24.61 -6.48
N GLU A 6 7.23 24.69 -7.27
CA GLU A 6 6.64 23.53 -7.96
C GLU A 6 7.57 22.91 -8.99
N ASP A 7 8.41 23.71 -9.66
CA ASP A 7 9.31 23.22 -10.71
C ASP A 7 10.38 22.26 -10.20
N GLU A 8 10.69 22.36 -8.90
CA GLU A 8 11.63 21.49 -8.20
C GLU A 8 10.96 20.23 -7.62
N GLN A 9 9.64 20.15 -7.66
CA GLN A 9 8.89 19.03 -7.09
C GLN A 9 8.85 17.82 -8.02
N LEU A 10 8.62 16.66 -7.42
CA LEU A 10 8.59 15.36 -8.10
C LEU A 10 7.67 15.31 -9.32
N PRO A 11 6.37 15.71 -9.25
CA PRO A 11 5.49 15.64 -10.41
C PRO A 11 5.99 16.47 -11.59
N ARG A 12 6.45 17.72 -11.37
CA ARG A 12 6.98 18.57 -12.46
C ARG A 12 8.26 18.04 -13.06
N LYS A 13 9.17 17.51 -12.25
CA LYS A 13 10.39 16.85 -12.73
C LYS A 13 10.06 15.63 -13.58
N PHE A 14 9.10 14.81 -13.15
CA PHE A 14 8.66 13.65 -13.89
C PHE A 14 8.00 14.02 -15.22
N ASP A 15 7.06 14.97 -15.22
CA ASP A 15 6.37 15.43 -16.43
C ASP A 15 7.36 15.95 -17.48
N LYS A 16 8.34 16.75 -17.07
CA LYS A 16 9.44 17.22 -17.95
C LYS A 16 10.23 16.06 -18.55
N SER A 17 10.41 14.98 -17.79
CA SER A 17 11.13 13.79 -18.26
C SER A 17 10.36 12.97 -19.30
N LEU A 18 9.02 13.05 -19.36
CA LEU A 18 8.21 12.19 -20.22
C LEU A 18 8.48 12.39 -21.72
N ASP A 19 8.96 13.58 -22.09
CA ASP A 19 9.30 13.94 -23.46
C ASP A 19 10.79 13.77 -23.81
N ASN A 20 11.63 13.33 -22.86
CA ASN A 20 13.03 13.03 -23.12
C ASN A 20 13.17 12.00 -24.27
N THR A 21 14.24 12.14 -25.04
CA THR A 21 14.50 11.25 -26.17
C THR A 21 14.77 9.82 -25.68
N ALA A 22 14.28 8.84 -26.44
CA ALA A 22 14.51 7.44 -26.20
C ALA A 22 14.91 6.77 -27.52
N PRO A 23 15.94 5.91 -27.54
CA PRO A 23 16.34 5.21 -28.74
C PRO A 23 15.26 4.21 -29.14
N THR A 24 14.89 4.16 -30.42
CA THR A 24 13.86 3.22 -30.91
C THR A 24 14.24 1.76 -30.75
N SER A 25 15.54 1.46 -30.60
CA SER A 25 16.05 0.12 -30.29
C SER A 25 15.54 -0.43 -28.96
N ILE A 26 15.06 0.40 -28.04
CA ILE A 26 14.44 -0.06 -26.79
C ILE A 26 13.24 -0.97 -27.05
N LEU A 27 12.53 -0.73 -28.16
CA LEU A 27 11.37 -1.52 -28.55
C LEU A 27 11.75 -2.97 -28.86
N ASN A 28 12.99 -3.23 -29.31
CA ASN A 28 13.46 -4.58 -29.61
C ASN A 28 13.50 -5.49 -28.39
N ASN A 29 13.52 -4.91 -27.18
CA ASN A 29 13.49 -5.65 -25.92
C ASN A 29 12.06 -6.09 -25.53
N LEU A 30 11.04 -5.58 -26.20
CA LEU A 30 9.65 -5.94 -25.97
C LEU A 30 9.38 -7.34 -26.55
N ARG A 31 8.78 -8.21 -25.74
CA ARG A 31 8.51 -9.61 -26.13
C ARG A 31 7.67 -9.71 -27.40
N SER A 32 6.73 -8.79 -27.58
CA SER A 32 5.78 -8.76 -28.68
C SER A 32 6.32 -8.00 -29.90
N TYR A 33 7.60 -7.61 -29.89
CA TYR A 33 8.18 -6.75 -30.93
C TYR A 33 8.09 -7.31 -32.35
N PRO A 34 8.48 -8.57 -32.62
CA PRO A 34 8.44 -9.12 -33.97
C PRO A 34 7.03 -9.18 -34.58
N ALA A 35 5.98 -9.24 -33.73
CA ALA A 35 4.60 -9.37 -34.19
C ALA A 35 3.90 -8.01 -34.34
N SER A 36 4.23 -7.02 -33.51
CA SER A 36 3.45 -5.77 -33.39
C SER A 36 4.17 -4.58 -34.02
N PHE A 37 5.49 -4.46 -33.85
CA PHE A 37 6.22 -3.26 -34.28
C PHE A 37 6.92 -3.39 -35.64
N SER A 38 7.06 -4.60 -36.18
CA SER A 38 7.64 -4.83 -37.52
C SER A 38 6.84 -4.18 -38.65
N PHE A 39 5.53 -3.92 -38.44
CA PHE A 39 4.64 -3.29 -39.41
C PHE A 39 4.40 -1.80 -39.14
N VAL A 40 4.99 -1.24 -38.09
CA VAL A 40 4.93 0.20 -37.82
C VAL A 40 5.94 0.88 -38.75
N GLU A 41 5.47 1.40 -39.88
CA GLU A 41 6.37 2.01 -40.88
C GLU A 41 6.81 3.44 -40.53
N LYS A 42 6.14 4.10 -39.57
CA LYS A 42 6.41 5.51 -39.25
C LYS A 42 7.32 5.71 -38.05
N ASP A 43 8.40 6.46 -38.27
CA ASP A 43 9.35 6.83 -37.23
C ASP A 43 8.72 7.66 -36.11
N GLU A 44 7.73 8.50 -36.41
CA GLU A 44 7.00 9.27 -35.40
C GLU A 44 6.30 8.35 -34.37
N ILE A 45 5.63 7.29 -34.86
CA ILE A 45 4.95 6.30 -34.01
C ILE A 45 6.00 5.55 -33.17
N LYS A 46 7.08 5.08 -33.80
CA LYS A 46 8.19 4.40 -33.10
C LYS A 46 8.79 5.27 -32.01
N ASN A 47 8.97 6.56 -32.26
CA ASN A 47 9.51 7.51 -31.29
C ASN A 47 8.59 7.67 -30.08
N ILE A 48 7.28 7.81 -30.29
CA ILE A 48 6.29 7.88 -29.19
C ILE A 48 6.30 6.59 -28.38
N LEU A 49 6.30 5.43 -29.04
CA LEU A 49 6.32 4.13 -28.37
C LEU A 49 7.62 3.88 -27.61
N ALA A 50 8.76 4.32 -28.14
CA ALA A 50 10.05 4.23 -27.47
C ALA A 50 10.11 5.08 -26.21
N LYS A 51 9.58 6.32 -26.28
CA LYS A 51 9.40 7.17 -25.10
C LYS A 51 8.48 6.50 -24.08
N LEU A 52 7.34 5.96 -24.52
CA LEU A 52 6.41 5.23 -23.65
C LEU A 52 7.10 4.07 -22.93
N ALA A 53 7.86 3.24 -23.66
CA ALA A 53 8.58 2.11 -23.10
C ALA A 53 9.58 2.58 -22.02
N ARG A 54 10.41 3.58 -22.33
CA ARG A 54 11.33 4.18 -21.37
C ARG A 54 10.60 4.78 -20.17
N ASN A 55 9.44 5.41 -20.38
CA ASN A 55 8.65 6.04 -19.33
C ASN A 55 8.16 4.99 -18.32
N ILE A 56 7.65 3.86 -18.81
CA ILE A 56 7.18 2.77 -17.97
C ILE A 56 8.35 2.08 -17.26
N GLU A 57 9.49 1.90 -17.94
CA GLU A 57 10.69 1.32 -17.30
C GLU A 57 11.23 2.18 -16.15
N LEU A 58 11.17 3.51 -16.25
CA LEU A 58 11.61 4.38 -15.14
C LEU A 58 10.81 4.20 -13.86
N ILE A 59 9.57 3.72 -13.95
CA ILE A 59 8.77 3.48 -12.75
C ILE A 59 9.39 2.35 -11.92
N ASP A 60 9.89 1.30 -12.56
CA ASP A 60 10.55 0.19 -11.85
C ASP A 60 11.91 0.60 -11.27
N SER A 61 12.67 1.44 -11.98
CA SER A 61 14.00 1.85 -11.54
C SER A 61 14.02 3.00 -10.54
N GLU A 62 13.18 4.02 -10.72
CA GLU A 62 13.27 5.30 -9.99
C GLU A 62 12.04 5.60 -9.12
N TYR A 63 10.86 5.08 -9.48
CA TYR A 63 9.60 5.42 -8.78
C TYR A 63 8.77 4.22 -8.30
N PRO A 64 9.38 3.17 -7.71
CA PRO A 64 8.65 1.94 -7.38
C PRO A 64 7.61 2.13 -6.25
N GLU A 65 7.78 3.15 -5.42
CA GLU A 65 6.89 3.43 -4.27
C GLU A 65 5.65 4.24 -4.67
N ASN A 66 5.77 5.13 -5.68
CA ASN A 66 4.66 5.96 -6.16
C ASN A 66 4.21 5.59 -7.58
N TYR A 67 4.32 4.30 -7.90
CA TYR A 67 4.11 3.79 -9.26
C TYR A 67 2.69 4.05 -9.76
N ASP A 68 1.67 3.92 -8.90
CA ASP A 68 0.27 4.12 -9.27
C ASP A 68 0.06 5.53 -9.83
N LYS A 69 0.62 6.55 -9.18
CA LYS A 69 0.57 7.93 -9.68
C LYS A 69 1.35 8.09 -10.97
N ARG A 70 2.59 7.60 -11.05
CA ARG A 70 3.38 7.68 -12.27
C ARG A 70 2.67 7.01 -13.45
N CYS A 71 1.95 5.91 -13.23
CA CYS A 71 1.13 5.27 -14.25
C CYS A 71 -0.02 6.16 -14.72
N ARG A 72 -0.65 6.95 -13.83
CA ARG A 72 -1.66 7.94 -14.23
C ARG A 72 -1.05 9.05 -15.09
N ASP A 73 0.11 9.57 -14.69
CA ASP A 73 0.84 10.62 -15.42
C ASP A 73 1.23 10.13 -16.83
N ILE A 74 1.77 8.92 -16.96
CA ILE A 74 2.09 8.33 -18.27
C ILE A 74 0.84 8.14 -19.13
N ASN A 75 -0.27 7.67 -18.55
CA ASN A 75 -1.51 7.51 -19.31
C ASN A 75 -2.07 8.85 -19.79
N TYR A 76 -2.00 9.88 -18.94
CA TYR A 76 -2.42 11.24 -19.30
C TYR A 76 -1.56 11.80 -20.44
N TRP A 77 -0.24 11.75 -20.29
CA TRP A 77 0.71 12.16 -21.34
C TRP A 77 0.47 11.43 -22.67
N LEU A 78 0.29 10.10 -22.63
CA LEU A 78 0.03 9.34 -23.86
C LEU A 78 -1.30 9.75 -24.50
N ASN A 79 -2.34 10.01 -23.70
CA ASN A 79 -3.61 10.51 -24.22
C ASN A 79 -3.42 11.85 -24.94
N GLU A 80 -2.63 12.77 -24.41
CA GLU A 80 -2.31 14.05 -25.07
C GLU A 80 -1.53 13.85 -26.37
N LYS A 81 -0.54 12.93 -26.40
CA LYS A 81 0.19 12.60 -27.63
C LYS A 81 -0.73 12.02 -28.70
N ILE A 82 -1.62 11.09 -28.32
CA ILE A 82 -2.61 10.52 -29.25
C ILE A 82 -3.59 11.61 -29.75
N ALA A 83 -4.02 12.51 -28.87
CA ALA A 83 -4.97 13.58 -29.23
C ALA A 83 -4.37 14.55 -30.26
N THR A 84 -3.09 14.88 -30.12
CA THR A 84 -2.34 15.82 -30.98
C THR A 84 -1.78 15.20 -32.26
N CYS A 85 -1.65 13.87 -32.34
CA CYS A 85 -1.24 13.18 -33.57
C CYS A 85 -2.29 13.28 -34.71
N LYS A 86 -1.82 13.16 -35.96
CA LYS A 86 -2.68 13.09 -37.16
C LYS A 86 -3.69 11.95 -37.03
N THR A 87 -4.94 12.21 -37.46
CA THR A 87 -6.10 11.33 -37.24
C THR A 87 -5.91 9.90 -37.73
N ASN A 88 -5.15 9.71 -38.81
CA ASN A 88 -4.87 8.39 -39.38
C ASN A 88 -3.89 7.52 -38.58
N TYR A 89 -3.18 8.05 -37.58
CA TYR A 89 -2.19 7.29 -36.77
C TYR A 89 -2.63 7.08 -35.32
N LYS A 90 -3.74 7.69 -34.90
CA LYS A 90 -4.25 7.58 -33.53
C LYS A 90 -4.56 6.13 -33.16
N LYS A 91 -5.16 5.37 -34.08
CA LYS A 91 -5.53 3.97 -33.87
C LYS A 91 -4.29 3.09 -33.72
N ASP A 92 -3.29 3.31 -34.58
CA ASP A 92 -2.03 2.57 -34.56
C ASP A 92 -1.29 2.83 -33.24
N ILE A 93 -1.09 4.09 -32.86
CA ILE A 93 -0.45 4.45 -31.58
C ILE A 93 -1.20 3.83 -30.41
N SER A 94 -2.54 3.91 -30.38
CA SER A 94 -3.32 3.37 -29.27
C SER A 94 -3.24 1.84 -29.17
N SER A 95 -3.26 1.13 -30.30
CA SER A 95 -3.12 -0.33 -30.36
C SER A 95 -1.73 -0.74 -29.88
N GLU A 96 -0.71 -0.16 -30.49
CA GLU A 96 0.69 -0.46 -30.21
C GLU A 96 1.11 -0.07 -28.79
N ALA A 97 0.60 1.04 -28.27
CA ALA A 97 0.85 1.42 -26.88
C ALA A 97 0.31 0.37 -25.89
N THR A 98 -0.85 -0.24 -26.19
CA THR A 98 -1.41 -1.30 -25.35
C THR A 98 -0.46 -2.50 -25.26
N VAL A 99 0.23 -2.82 -26.37
CA VAL A 99 1.27 -3.85 -26.38
C VAL A 99 2.44 -3.45 -25.48
N VAL A 100 2.94 -2.22 -25.58
CA VAL A 100 4.04 -1.72 -24.73
C VAL A 100 3.68 -1.84 -23.23
N PHE A 101 2.49 -1.42 -22.82
CA PHE A 101 2.02 -1.56 -21.43
C PHE A 101 1.97 -3.02 -20.95
N ASN A 102 1.63 -3.95 -21.86
CA ASN A 102 1.50 -5.36 -21.51
C ASN A 102 2.84 -6.08 -21.39
N ASP A 103 3.83 -5.67 -22.18
CA ASP A 103 5.14 -6.31 -22.25
C ASP A 103 6.06 -5.90 -21.11
N ILE A 104 5.97 -4.65 -20.64
CA ILE A 104 6.83 -4.14 -19.58
C ILE A 104 6.31 -4.57 -18.22
N LYS A 105 7.14 -5.38 -17.55
CA LYS A 105 6.84 -6.03 -16.28
C LYS A 105 7.84 -5.63 -15.21
N TRP A 106 7.40 -5.70 -13.96
CA TRP A 106 8.26 -5.49 -12.80
C TRP A 106 9.42 -6.49 -12.81
N LYS A 107 10.66 -5.99 -12.75
CA LYS A 107 11.84 -6.86 -12.62
C LYS A 107 11.95 -7.43 -11.21
N LYS A 108 11.55 -6.65 -10.20
CA LYS A 108 11.72 -6.99 -8.77
C LYS A 108 10.43 -7.46 -8.06
N ARG A 109 9.24 -7.25 -8.65
CA ARG A 109 7.93 -7.55 -8.03
C ARG A 109 7.13 -8.59 -8.84
N ASN A 110 7.43 -9.88 -8.64
CA ASN A 110 6.66 -11.03 -9.12
C ASN A 110 6.26 -11.04 -10.62
N GLY A 111 6.91 -10.26 -11.48
CA GLY A 111 6.67 -10.24 -12.93
C GLY A 111 5.30 -9.71 -13.38
N GLY A 112 4.57 -9.00 -12.51
CA GLY A 112 3.33 -8.31 -12.89
C GLY A 112 3.60 -7.15 -13.87
N LYS A 113 2.57 -6.66 -14.56
CA LYS A 113 2.69 -5.46 -15.41
C LYS A 113 2.99 -4.23 -14.54
N VAL A 114 3.88 -3.35 -15.01
CA VAL A 114 4.24 -2.13 -14.27
C VAL A 114 3.07 -1.15 -14.23
N CYS A 115 2.47 -0.90 -15.39
CA CYS A 115 1.31 -0.04 -15.55
C CYS A 115 0.27 -0.71 -16.44
N LEU A 116 -0.99 -0.32 -16.26
CA LEU A 116 -2.07 -0.68 -17.17
C LEU A 116 -2.45 0.53 -18.03
N ARG A 117 -2.74 0.26 -19.30
CA ARG A 117 -3.32 1.26 -20.20
C ARG A 117 -4.72 1.62 -19.72
N ASN A 118 -4.96 2.90 -19.46
CA ASN A 118 -6.27 3.47 -19.15
C ASN A 118 -6.55 4.70 -20.05
N PRO A 119 -7.32 4.54 -21.14
CA PRO A 119 -7.65 5.65 -22.05
C PRO A 119 -8.54 6.71 -21.41
N TYR A 120 -9.24 6.38 -20.33
CA TYR A 120 -10.16 7.27 -19.63
C TYR A 120 -9.59 7.72 -18.28
N ILE A 121 -8.26 7.82 -18.18
CA ILE A 121 -7.65 8.39 -16.99
C ILE A 121 -8.15 9.83 -16.80
N TYR A 122 -8.51 10.16 -15.55
CA TYR A 122 -9.21 11.41 -15.22
C TYR A 122 -10.49 11.62 -16.04
N SER A 123 -11.46 10.71 -15.90
CA SER A 123 -12.76 10.52 -16.59
C SER A 123 -13.70 11.74 -16.86
N SER A 124 -13.19 12.96 -16.77
CA SER A 124 -13.88 14.23 -16.94
C SER A 124 -13.46 14.93 -18.25
N GLU A 125 -14.34 15.79 -18.77
CA GLU A 125 -14.04 16.74 -19.85
C GLU A 125 -12.86 17.68 -19.52
N ASN A 126 -12.47 17.74 -18.23
CA ASN A 126 -11.45 18.61 -17.69
C ASN A 126 -10.26 17.78 -17.15
N ALA A 127 -9.75 16.84 -17.94
CA ALA A 127 -8.64 15.97 -17.56
C ALA A 127 -7.37 16.74 -17.12
N GLU A 128 -7.09 17.89 -17.74
CA GLU A 128 -6.00 18.80 -17.34
C GLU A 128 -6.18 19.29 -15.90
N LEU A 129 -7.38 19.77 -15.53
CA LEU A 129 -7.67 20.22 -14.17
C LEU A 129 -7.48 19.10 -13.13
N MET A 130 -7.83 17.88 -13.51
CA MET A 130 -7.64 16.70 -12.66
C MET A 130 -6.16 16.32 -12.51
N LYS A 131 -5.37 16.40 -13.58
CA LYS A 131 -3.92 16.23 -13.51
C LYS A 131 -3.30 17.26 -12.57
N GLU A 132 -3.69 18.53 -12.70
CA GLU A 132 -3.21 19.61 -11.82
C GLU A 132 -3.59 19.36 -10.35
N LEU A 133 -4.80 18.84 -10.10
CA LEU A 133 -5.24 18.48 -8.75
C LEU A 133 -4.40 17.35 -8.16
N ASP A 134 -4.13 16.31 -8.95
CA ASP A 134 -3.27 15.19 -8.54
C ASP A 134 -1.88 15.70 -8.15
N ASP A 135 -1.29 16.56 -8.99
CA ASP A 135 0.01 17.18 -8.75
C ASP A 135 0.04 18.01 -7.48
N TYR A 136 -0.98 18.84 -7.27
CA TYR A 136 -1.13 19.62 -6.05
C TYR A 136 -1.12 18.72 -4.81
N CYS A 137 -1.93 17.65 -4.80
CA CYS A 137 -2.02 16.76 -3.64
C CYS A 137 -0.68 16.10 -3.33
N GLU A 138 0.02 15.60 -4.36
CA GLU A 138 1.36 15.04 -4.16
C GLU A 138 2.37 16.08 -3.66
N ILE A 139 2.35 17.31 -4.19
CA ILE A 139 3.25 18.38 -3.72
C ILE A 139 2.96 18.71 -2.26
N ARG A 140 1.69 18.88 -1.89
CA ARG A 140 1.24 19.13 -0.52
C ARG A 140 1.74 18.04 0.43
N ASP A 141 1.57 16.78 0.03
CA ASP A 141 1.89 15.62 0.87
C ASP A 141 3.41 15.42 0.98
N ASN A 142 4.17 15.61 -0.11
CA ASN A 142 5.63 15.54 -0.10
C ASN A 142 6.28 16.65 0.74
N ASN A 143 5.66 17.83 0.76
CA ASN A 143 6.06 18.92 1.66
C ASN A 143 5.54 18.74 3.10
N LYS A 144 4.90 17.61 3.40
CA LYS A 144 4.36 17.24 4.72
C LYS A 144 3.42 18.29 5.31
N CYS A 145 2.67 18.98 4.46
CA CYS A 145 1.73 19.99 4.92
C CYS A 145 0.63 19.42 5.83
N ASN A 146 0.40 18.10 5.82
CA ASN A 146 -0.55 17.43 6.71
C ASN A 146 0.04 17.05 8.09
N ILE A 147 1.37 17.08 8.24
CA ILE A 147 2.11 16.61 9.43
C ILE A 147 3.14 17.67 9.80
N LEU A 148 2.66 18.81 10.29
CA LEU A 148 3.53 19.96 10.55
C LEU A 148 4.30 19.82 11.87
N LYS A 149 5.58 20.18 11.83
CA LYS A 149 6.52 20.16 12.96
C LYS A 149 7.15 21.52 13.28
N ASP A 150 7.17 22.45 12.33
CA ASP A 150 7.75 23.78 12.46
C ASP A 150 6.78 24.88 12.00
N ASN A 151 6.87 26.06 12.62
CA ASN A 151 5.98 27.19 12.36
C ASN A 151 6.24 27.83 10.98
N ASN A 152 7.50 27.89 10.51
CA ASN A 152 7.80 28.44 9.19
C ASN A 152 7.30 27.51 8.07
N ASP A 153 7.50 26.20 8.22
CA ASP A 153 6.94 25.20 7.30
C ASP A 153 5.41 25.27 7.27
N CYS A 154 4.77 25.50 8.43
CA CYS A 154 3.33 25.72 8.51
C CYS A 154 2.86 26.93 7.69
N LEU A 155 3.50 28.08 7.88
CA LEU A 155 3.15 29.31 7.16
C LEU A 155 3.37 29.16 5.66
N LYS A 156 4.46 28.49 5.26
CA LYS A 156 4.74 28.15 3.86
C LYS A 156 3.65 27.27 3.26
N CYS A 157 3.26 26.20 3.95
CA CYS A 157 2.18 25.32 3.51
C CYS A 157 0.84 26.05 3.42
N ASN A 158 0.46 26.83 4.42
CA ASN A 158 -0.79 27.61 4.39
C ASN A 158 -0.84 28.58 3.22
N LYS A 159 0.26 29.28 2.93
CA LYS A 159 0.34 30.16 1.78
C LYS A 159 0.10 29.39 0.48
N TYR A 160 0.81 28.27 0.28
CA TYR A 160 0.67 27.43 -0.90
C TYR A 160 -0.75 26.86 -1.07
N ILE A 161 -1.33 26.33 0.02
CA ILE A 161 -2.68 25.76 0.02
C ILE A 161 -3.72 26.83 -0.35
N GLU A 162 -3.62 28.03 0.21
CA GLU A 162 -4.54 29.13 -0.07
C GLU A 162 -4.43 29.59 -1.54
N GLU A 163 -3.20 29.77 -2.04
CA GLU A 163 -2.97 30.11 -3.45
C GLU A 163 -3.58 29.08 -4.41
N LYS A 164 -3.41 27.79 -4.11
CA LYS A 164 -3.98 26.71 -4.92
C LYS A 164 -5.49 26.62 -4.78
N LYS A 165 -6.05 26.81 -3.59
CA LYS A 165 -7.51 26.88 -3.38
C LYS A 165 -8.13 27.96 -4.27
N GLN A 166 -7.51 29.14 -4.32
CA GLN A 166 -7.97 30.24 -5.18
C GLN A 166 -7.84 29.90 -6.66
N TYR A 167 -6.71 29.31 -7.08
CA TYR A 167 -6.49 28.85 -8.45
C TYR A 167 -7.60 27.88 -8.91
N PHE A 168 -7.83 26.81 -8.16
CA PHE A 168 -8.86 25.81 -8.50
C PHE A 168 -10.27 26.41 -8.45
N THR A 169 -10.57 27.29 -7.49
CA THR A 169 -11.86 27.99 -7.43
C THR A 169 -12.13 28.81 -8.69
N ARG A 170 -11.13 29.56 -9.19
CA ARG A 170 -11.27 30.33 -10.44
C ARG A 170 -11.44 29.43 -11.66
N ARG A 171 -10.65 28.35 -11.76
CA ARG A 171 -10.76 27.37 -12.85
C ARG A 171 -12.15 26.72 -12.87
N MET A 172 -12.68 26.35 -11.72
CA MET A 172 -14.03 25.79 -11.58
C MET A 172 -15.11 26.80 -11.96
N GLN A 173 -14.98 28.08 -11.61
CA GLN A 173 -15.93 29.12 -12.03
C GLN A 173 -16.03 29.25 -13.55
N GLY A 174 -14.90 29.16 -14.26
CA GLY A 174 -14.89 29.14 -15.73
C GLY A 174 -15.67 27.97 -16.32
N ILE A 175 -15.60 26.80 -15.68
CA ILE A 175 -16.28 25.57 -16.11
C ILE A 175 -17.78 25.61 -15.78
N LYS A 176 -18.19 26.18 -14.63
CA LYS A 176 -19.60 26.26 -14.19
C LYS A 176 -20.53 27.01 -15.16
N SER A 177 -20.00 27.74 -16.14
CA SER A 177 -20.80 28.32 -17.23
C SER A 177 -21.38 27.27 -18.19
N GLN A 178 -20.88 26.01 -18.12
CA GLN A 178 -21.44 24.85 -18.83
C GLN A 178 -22.47 24.15 -17.94
N THR A 179 -23.72 24.15 -18.37
CA THR A 179 -24.94 24.01 -17.55
C THR A 179 -25.21 22.63 -16.91
N ASN A 180 -24.29 21.66 -16.92
CA ASN A 180 -24.55 20.27 -16.48
C ASN A 180 -23.38 19.56 -15.75
N CYS A 181 -22.57 20.28 -14.96
CA CYS A 181 -21.44 19.63 -14.26
C CYS A 181 -21.89 18.83 -13.03
N LYS A 182 -21.80 17.50 -13.10
CA LYS A 182 -21.71 16.63 -11.91
C LYS A 182 -20.24 16.58 -11.46
N TRP A 183 -19.97 17.05 -10.25
CA TRP A 183 -18.61 17.13 -9.69
C TRP A 183 -18.11 15.78 -9.13
N ASP A 184 -18.99 14.78 -9.05
CA ASP A 184 -18.70 13.41 -8.59
C ASP A 184 -17.48 12.77 -9.28
N LYS A 185 -17.18 13.17 -10.52
CA LYS A 185 -16.01 12.73 -11.30
C LYS A 185 -14.67 13.37 -10.91
N TYR A 186 -14.65 14.39 -10.04
CA TYR A 186 -13.45 15.15 -9.66
C TYR A 186 -12.82 14.68 -8.35
N THR A 187 -12.63 13.36 -8.23
CA THR A 187 -12.08 12.73 -7.04
C THR A 187 -10.98 11.77 -7.47
N ILE A 188 -9.78 11.96 -6.91
CA ILE A 188 -8.64 11.03 -7.08
C ILE A 188 -8.59 10.11 -5.87
N HIS A 189 -8.65 10.71 -4.67
CA HIS A 189 -8.75 10.06 -3.37
C HIS A 189 -9.67 10.88 -2.45
N CYS A 190 -10.06 10.34 -1.28
CA CYS A 190 -11.00 11.02 -0.37
C CYS A 190 -10.48 12.39 0.12
N ASP A 191 -9.16 12.58 0.18
CA ASP A 191 -8.44 13.79 0.57
C ASP A 191 -7.95 14.63 -0.61
N CYS A 192 -8.16 14.15 -1.83
CA CYS A 192 -7.76 14.81 -3.07
C CYS A 192 -8.96 14.88 -4.04
N THR A 193 -9.84 15.86 -3.82
CA THR A 193 -11.12 16.03 -4.51
C THR A 193 -11.53 17.50 -4.64
N LEU A 194 -12.14 17.87 -5.75
CA LEU A 194 -12.79 19.19 -5.90
C LEU A 194 -14.24 19.19 -5.40
N ASN A 195 -14.79 18.04 -4.99
CA ASN A 195 -16.10 17.96 -4.35
C ASN A 195 -16.11 18.56 -2.95
N ASN A 196 -14.97 18.46 -2.24
CA ASN A 196 -14.81 18.99 -0.90
C ASN A 196 -13.52 19.83 -0.83
N MET A 197 -13.66 21.09 -1.27
CA MET A 197 -12.56 22.04 -1.32
C MET A 197 -11.93 22.31 0.06
N ASP A 198 -12.71 22.27 1.14
CA ASP A 198 -12.16 22.53 2.49
C ASP A 198 -11.34 21.35 3.00
N HIS A 199 -11.69 20.13 2.61
CA HIS A 199 -10.91 18.94 2.95
C HIS A 199 -9.63 18.82 2.13
N THR A 200 -9.66 19.16 0.84
CA THR A 200 -8.47 19.10 -0.02
C THR A 200 -7.54 20.29 0.16
N PHE A 201 -8.08 21.47 0.48
CA PHE A 201 -7.32 22.69 0.77
C PHE A 201 -7.54 23.14 2.23
N PRO A 202 -7.05 22.37 3.21
CA PRO A 202 -7.29 22.66 4.62
C PRO A 202 -6.47 23.87 5.08
N LYS A 203 -7.09 24.74 5.89
CA LYS A 203 -6.37 25.77 6.62
C LYS A 203 -5.75 25.17 7.87
N ILE A 204 -4.45 25.32 8.04
CA ILE A 204 -3.70 24.65 9.11
C ILE A 204 -3.39 25.65 10.23
N SER A 205 -3.56 25.25 11.49
CA SER A 205 -3.22 26.11 12.64
C SER A 205 -1.73 26.01 12.96
N CYS A 206 -1.01 27.13 12.83
CA CYS A 206 0.44 27.18 13.12
C CYS A 206 0.77 27.48 14.60
N LYS A 207 -0.22 27.88 15.41
CA LYS A 207 -0.01 28.38 16.78
C LYS A 207 0.42 27.31 17.80
N GLU A 208 0.06 26.04 17.61
CA GLU A 208 0.42 24.94 18.53
C GLU A 208 1.89 24.50 18.44
N LEU A 209 2.69 25.10 17.54
CA LEU A 209 4.11 24.75 17.35
C LEU A 209 5.06 25.72 18.06
N SER A 210 4.64 26.96 18.35
CA SER A 210 5.44 27.90 19.15
C SER A 210 5.45 27.57 20.65
N GLU A 211 4.46 26.83 21.13
CA GLU A 211 4.37 26.42 22.55
C GLU A 211 5.12 25.12 22.85
N LYS A 212 5.48 24.34 21.81
CA LYS A 212 6.19 23.06 21.96
C LYS A 212 7.69 23.18 22.19
N GLU A 213 8.29 24.36 21.99
CA GLU A 213 9.72 24.58 22.28
C GLU A 213 9.98 24.94 23.77
N GLU A 214 8.97 25.34 24.55
CA GLU A 214 9.14 25.65 25.99
C GLU A 214 8.54 24.61 26.95
N SER A 215 7.83 23.60 26.46
CA SER A 215 7.09 22.67 27.32
C SER A 215 7.91 21.42 27.68
N GLN A 216 9.02 21.59 28.42
CA GLN A 216 9.62 20.48 29.18
C GLN A 216 9.09 20.40 30.63
N GLU A 217 8.22 21.31 31.05
CA GLU A 217 7.36 21.16 32.21
C GLU A 217 5.99 21.71 31.82
N PHE A 218 4.96 20.87 31.73
CA PHE A 218 3.63 21.10 32.31
C PHE A 218 2.69 19.95 31.93
N GLU A 219 1.90 19.55 32.93
CA GLU A 219 1.06 18.36 33.02
C GLU A 219 0.03 18.16 31.89
N PRO A 220 -0.39 16.91 31.62
CA PRO A 220 -1.28 16.59 30.52
C PRO A 220 -2.70 17.08 30.81
N VAL A 221 -3.12 18.18 30.20
CA VAL A 221 -4.54 18.54 30.11
C VAL A 221 -5.20 17.73 29.01
N ILE A 222 -5.51 16.47 29.31
CA ILE A 222 -6.51 15.71 28.56
C ILE A 222 -7.86 16.04 29.19
N LYS A 223 -8.56 17.05 28.66
CA LYS A 223 -10.00 17.21 28.92
C LYS A 223 -10.75 16.91 27.65
N MET A 224 -11.06 15.62 27.45
CA MET A 224 -12.08 15.23 26.48
C MET A 224 -13.25 14.45 27.10
N TYR A 225 -13.16 14.05 28.36
CA TYR A 225 -14.27 13.41 29.09
C TYR A 225 -14.21 13.76 30.58
N SER A 226 -15.37 13.93 31.22
CA SER A 226 -15.46 14.07 32.68
C SER A 226 -14.95 12.77 33.34
N PRO A 227 -14.28 12.80 34.52
CA PRO A 227 -13.89 11.59 35.26
C PRO A 227 -15.05 10.61 35.47
N LEU A 228 -16.28 11.14 35.51
CA LEU A 228 -17.52 10.40 35.66
C LEU A 228 -17.89 9.62 34.39
N GLU A 229 -17.58 10.15 33.20
CA GLU A 229 -17.79 9.48 31.91
C GLU A 229 -16.75 8.37 31.70
N ILE A 230 -15.49 8.62 32.07
CA ILE A 230 -14.42 7.60 32.02
C ILE A 230 -14.77 6.42 32.93
N GLY A 231 -15.24 6.69 34.16
CA GLY A 231 -15.71 5.65 35.07
C GLY A 231 -16.89 4.86 34.51
N PHE A 232 -17.85 5.52 33.86
CA PHE A 232 -18.99 4.88 33.22
C PHE A 232 -18.55 3.94 32.09
N PHE A 233 -17.65 4.38 31.20
CA PHE A 233 -17.14 3.54 30.10
C PHE A 233 -16.39 2.30 30.60
N ILE A 234 -15.59 2.45 31.66
CA ILE A 234 -14.86 1.32 32.26
C ILE A 234 -15.84 0.29 32.83
N ILE A 235 -16.87 0.73 33.57
CA ILE A 235 -17.88 -0.17 34.15
C ILE A 235 -18.66 -0.90 33.05
N VAL A 236 -19.11 -0.18 32.03
CA VAL A 236 -19.84 -0.78 30.89
C VAL A 236 -18.96 -1.79 30.16
N PHE A 237 -17.68 -1.48 29.94
CA PHE A 237 -16.73 -2.40 29.33
C PHE A 237 -16.55 -3.68 30.14
N PHE A 238 -16.39 -3.59 31.47
CA PHE A 238 -16.26 -4.78 32.33
C PHE A 238 -17.54 -5.62 32.34
N ILE A 239 -18.72 -5.01 32.31
CA ILE A 239 -20.00 -5.73 32.24
C ILE A 239 -20.12 -6.48 30.92
N LEU A 240 -19.84 -5.81 29.79
CA LEU A 240 -19.87 -6.43 28.46
C LEU A 240 -18.82 -7.56 28.34
N PHE A 241 -17.63 -7.33 28.88
CA PHE A 241 -16.57 -8.34 28.91
C PHE A 241 -16.98 -9.55 29.77
N TYR A 242 -17.61 -9.33 30.92
CA TYR A 242 -18.13 -10.42 31.76
C TYR A 242 -19.20 -11.25 31.03
N PHE A 243 -20.15 -10.60 30.35
CA PHE A 243 -21.13 -11.31 29.52
C PHE A 243 -20.48 -12.05 28.35
N PHE A 244 -19.43 -11.49 27.75
CA PHE A 244 -18.67 -12.15 26.69
C PHE A 244 -17.95 -13.41 27.22
N ILE A 245 -17.35 -13.36 28.41
CA ILE A 245 -16.74 -14.54 29.04
C ILE A 245 -17.80 -15.61 29.36
N LEU A 246 -18.95 -15.22 29.94
CA LEU A 246 -20.06 -16.15 30.18
C LEU A 246 -20.60 -16.77 28.88
N PHE A 247 -20.66 -15.98 27.81
CA PHE A 247 -21.05 -16.45 26.48
C PHE A 247 -20.02 -17.46 25.94
N LEU A 248 -18.73 -17.17 26.05
CA LEU A 248 -17.67 -18.10 25.66
C LEU A 248 -17.71 -19.38 26.49
N GLU A 249 -17.98 -19.30 27.79
CA GLU A 249 -18.11 -20.47 28.67
C GLU A 249 -19.31 -21.35 28.29
N LYS A 250 -20.44 -20.73 27.92
CA LYS A 250 -21.67 -21.45 27.56
C LYS A 250 -21.68 -21.99 26.13
N PHE A 251 -21.10 -21.28 25.17
CA PHE A 251 -21.21 -21.59 23.74
C PHE A 251 -19.91 -22.05 23.08
N THR A 252 -18.78 -21.99 23.78
CA THR A 252 -17.49 -22.49 23.27
C THR A 252 -17.03 -23.67 24.13
N PRO A 253 -16.69 -24.85 23.56
CA PRO A 253 -16.21 -25.98 24.35
C PRO A 253 -14.72 -25.77 24.70
N VAL A 254 -14.41 -24.70 25.45
CA VAL A 254 -13.04 -24.30 25.83
C VAL A 254 -12.35 -25.41 26.65
N GLY A 255 -13.12 -26.21 27.39
CA GLY A 255 -12.60 -27.41 28.08
C GLY A 255 -11.99 -28.47 27.16
N SER A 256 -12.49 -28.62 25.93
CA SER A 256 -11.97 -29.57 24.93
C SER A 256 -10.68 -29.07 24.24
N ILE A 257 -10.48 -27.75 24.25
CA ILE A 257 -9.30 -27.09 23.66
C ILE A 257 -8.18 -27.05 24.71
N MET A 258 -8.50 -26.70 25.96
CA MET A 258 -7.54 -26.68 27.07
C MET A 258 -6.98 -28.10 27.37
N SER A 259 -7.81 -29.13 27.30
CA SER A 259 -7.36 -30.53 27.42
C SER A 259 -6.45 -30.97 26.27
N ARG A 260 -6.69 -30.47 25.05
CA ARG A 260 -5.81 -30.67 23.88
C ARG A 260 -4.45 -30.00 24.06
N PHE A 261 -4.40 -28.79 24.60
CA PHE A 261 -3.13 -28.11 24.92
C PHE A 261 -2.37 -28.80 26.06
N LYS A 262 -3.07 -29.28 27.11
CA LYS A 262 -2.45 -30.11 28.16
C LYS A 262 -1.87 -31.40 27.60
N ARG A 263 -2.62 -32.15 26.77
CA ARG A 263 -2.10 -33.39 26.13
C ARG A 263 -0.85 -33.12 25.29
N ARG A 264 -0.86 -32.07 24.45
CA ARG A 264 0.33 -31.68 23.66
C ARG A 264 1.55 -31.38 24.53
N LYS A 265 1.37 -30.79 25.71
CA LYS A 265 2.47 -30.52 26.65
C LYS A 265 3.02 -31.81 27.29
N TYR A 266 2.16 -32.77 27.63
CA TYR A 266 2.58 -34.09 28.16
C TYR A 266 3.27 -34.94 27.09
N ASP A 267 2.77 -34.94 25.86
CA ASP A 267 3.39 -35.69 24.74
C ASP A 267 4.77 -35.12 24.38
N LEU A 268 4.93 -33.78 24.39
CA LEU A 268 6.23 -33.14 24.17
C LEU A 268 7.23 -33.51 25.28
N LYS A 269 6.81 -33.52 26.55
CA LYS A 269 7.65 -33.92 27.68
C LYS A 269 8.08 -35.39 27.58
N ARG A 270 7.15 -36.29 27.23
CA ARG A 270 7.41 -37.73 27.07
C ARG A 270 8.36 -38.03 25.91
N ASN A 271 8.31 -37.25 24.83
CA ASN A 271 9.23 -37.40 23.70
C ASN A 271 10.65 -36.93 24.03
N ILE A 272 10.80 -35.85 24.80
CA ILE A 272 12.10 -35.38 25.29
C ILE A 272 12.72 -36.36 26.29
N GLU A 273 11.92 -36.97 27.18
CA GLU A 273 12.40 -37.99 28.13
C GLU A 273 12.82 -39.29 27.42
N ARG A 274 12.10 -39.74 26.38
CA ARG A 274 12.53 -40.90 25.57
C ARG A 274 13.85 -40.66 24.81
N GLU A 275 14.03 -39.47 24.25
CA GLU A 275 15.25 -39.12 23.51
C GLU A 275 16.48 -38.97 24.43
N ALA A 276 16.25 -38.74 25.73
CA ALA A 276 17.29 -38.71 26.76
C ALA A 276 17.65 -40.11 27.28
N ASP A 277 16.67 -41.02 27.38
CA ASP A 277 16.87 -42.40 27.87
C ASP A 277 17.62 -43.27 26.84
N ASP A 278 17.28 -43.15 25.55
CA ASP A 278 17.97 -43.85 24.44
C ASP A 278 19.44 -43.38 24.28
N ARG A 279 19.78 -42.16 24.74
CA ARG A 279 21.15 -41.66 24.78
C ARG A 279 21.96 -42.17 25.96
N TYR A 280 21.31 -42.59 27.06
CA TYR A 280 21.95 -43.06 28.27
C TYR A 280 22.15 -44.59 28.30
N SER A 281 21.40 -45.37 27.51
CA SER A 281 21.53 -46.83 27.46
C SER A 281 22.71 -47.35 26.60
N LEU A 282 23.49 -46.46 25.98
CA LEU A 282 24.62 -46.81 25.10
C LEU A 282 25.99 -46.81 25.80
N TYR A 283 26.04 -46.53 27.10
CA TYR A 283 27.28 -46.51 27.89
C TYR A 283 27.06 -47.10 29.30
N HIS A 284 26.98 -48.43 29.41
CA HIS A 284 27.77 -49.16 30.41
C HIS A 284 27.75 -50.68 30.20
N SER A 285 28.97 -51.23 30.21
CA SER A 285 29.40 -52.59 29.94
C SER A 285 29.24 -53.55 31.13
N ASP A 286 28.95 -54.80 30.78
CA ASP A 286 29.61 -56.02 31.23
C ASP A 286 29.88 -56.21 32.73
N THR A 287 28.95 -56.94 33.37
CA THR A 287 29.29 -57.95 34.39
C THR A 287 28.30 -59.12 34.28
N LEU A 288 28.85 -60.33 34.11
CA LEU A 288 28.21 -61.64 33.94
C LEU A 288 29.03 -62.64 34.79
N PRO A 289 28.51 -63.80 35.18
CA PRO A 289 27.60 -64.06 36.31
C PRO A 289 28.24 -64.98 37.38
N SER A 290 27.51 -65.33 38.45
CA SER A 290 27.76 -66.59 39.18
C SER A 290 26.47 -67.36 39.41
N ASP A 291 26.34 -68.51 38.75
CA ASP A 291 25.31 -69.53 38.97
C ASP A 291 25.42 -70.15 40.38
N SER A 292 24.28 -70.47 41.00
CA SER A 292 24.03 -71.79 41.60
C SER A 292 22.57 -71.91 42.08
N GLU A 293 21.88 -72.89 41.50
CA GLU A 293 20.92 -73.80 42.15
C GLU A 293 19.84 -73.20 43.07
N ASN A 294 18.57 -73.18 42.64
CA ASN A 294 17.60 -74.23 42.97
C ASN A 294 16.18 -73.81 42.52
N LYS A 295 15.50 -74.70 41.80
CA LYS A 295 14.15 -74.53 41.26
C LYS A 295 13.09 -74.58 42.37
N SER A 296 12.07 -73.74 42.28
CA SER A 296 10.71 -74.15 42.68
C SER A 296 9.70 -73.61 41.67
N TYR A 297 9.02 -74.54 41.00
CA TYR A 297 7.86 -74.27 40.16
C TYR A 297 6.61 -74.35 41.04
N TYR A 298 5.68 -73.41 40.88
CA TYR A 298 4.29 -73.63 41.30
C TYR A 298 3.40 -73.73 40.06
N ILE A 299 2.82 -74.92 39.92
CA ILE A 299 1.87 -75.35 38.91
C ILE A 299 0.48 -74.96 39.40
N GLU A 300 -0.30 -74.27 38.58
CA GLU A 300 -1.75 -74.15 38.78
C GLU A 300 -2.49 -74.83 37.62
N TYR A 301 -3.37 -75.78 37.98
CA TYR A 301 -4.08 -76.66 37.05
C TYR A 301 -5.29 -75.96 36.43
N ALA A 302 -5.41 -76.07 35.11
CA ALA A 302 -6.67 -75.80 34.41
C ALA A 302 -7.70 -76.89 34.73
N ARG A 303 -8.97 -76.49 34.91
CA ARG A 303 -10.13 -77.41 34.81
C ARG A 303 -10.98 -77.01 33.61
N PRO A 304 -11.24 -77.94 32.67
CA PRO A 304 -12.15 -77.72 31.56
C PRO A 304 -13.57 -78.19 31.91
N TYR A 305 -14.41 -78.20 30.88
CA TYR A 305 -15.76 -78.77 30.73
C TYR A 305 -16.86 -77.71 30.71
N LYS A 306 -17.77 -77.71 29.73
CA LYS A 306 -18.22 -78.80 28.87
C LYS A 306 -18.90 -78.24 27.62
#